data_AF-A0A8C5MH72-F1
#
_entry.id   AF-A0A8C5MH72-F1
#
_cell.length_a   1.000
_cell.length_b   1.000
_cell.length_c   1.000
_cell.angle_alpha   90.00
_cell.angle_beta   90.00
_cell.angle_gamma   90.00
#
_symmetry.space_group_name_H-M   'P 1'
#
loop_
_entity.id
_entity.type
_entity.pdbx_description
1 polymer ?
#
loop_
_entity_poly.entity_id
_entity_poly.type
_entity_poly.pdbx_seq_one_letter_code
_entity_poly.pdbx_strand_id
1 'polypeptide(L)'
;MHCRGHQKGHDEIPKGNRRADQAAKAAAKPILTEQAKVLLCKQEPQPPMPNYEFYMNWRKFEPKGEFIETILHKWQDDFDLLELNHDYIQWLFPTRCQGRNFYSTPRNPKETRLMINTSEIQQRLRKANKMMLKFFGVKIMGECGEDTKVTKVERAENFASRFENLTINTHNNLRITRILQSLGELGAEEYQAPLVRFFLKEILIKNRLPRMKKSAMNFFIPAVRDTQDRQDLLFFAWRYYFPKKEFVWGNHGELARYKVKPVVAALLPVPLSEWTPVYSEKEKKWLSEEPGEHGEDGWFQLKNGQIVLPATLAPEIVRTFHASTHGGREMMEQQLETHFYIPGLSAICKAIAQQCVTCAKNNPRTGPSQPPGKQPIELSPMESLQIDFIVLPPCKGYKYLLVMVCTLTGWVEASQQELKRLRKW
;
A
#
# COMPACT_ATOMS: atom_id res chain seq x y z
N MET A 1 -32.29 0.55 -6.17
CA MET A 1 -31.77 1.38 -7.27
C MET A 1 -30.76 2.35 -6.68
N HIS A 2 -29.57 2.46 -7.25
CA HIS A 2 -28.53 3.37 -6.78
C HIS A 2 -28.52 4.58 -7.72
N CYS A 3 -29.04 5.72 -7.28
CA CYS A 3 -29.06 6.93 -8.09
C CYS A 3 -27.62 7.49 -8.18
N ARG A 4 -26.99 7.30 -9.35
CA ARG A 4 -25.68 7.87 -9.68
C ARG A 4 -25.84 9.38 -9.93
N GLY A 5 -25.68 10.18 -8.88
CA GLY A 5 -25.47 11.62 -9.01
C GLY A 5 -24.19 11.89 -9.81
N HIS A 6 -24.23 12.89 -10.70
CA HIS A 6 -23.19 13.30 -11.65
C HIS A 6 -23.27 12.67 -13.06
N GLN A 7 -24.38 12.87 -13.77
CA GLN A 7 -24.36 12.79 -15.24
C GLN A 7 -23.93 14.14 -15.84
N LYS A 8 -22.87 14.13 -16.67
CA LYS A 8 -22.38 15.28 -17.45
C LYS A 8 -22.99 15.31 -18.87
N GLY A 9 -24.30 15.11 -18.98
CA GLY A 9 -25.02 15.20 -20.27
C GLY A 9 -25.57 16.60 -20.53
N HIS A 10 -25.72 16.95 -21.82
CA HIS A 10 -26.41 18.19 -22.26
C HIS A 10 -27.91 18.00 -22.46
N ASP A 11 -28.41 16.78 -22.30
CA ASP A 11 -29.82 16.43 -22.43
C ASP A 11 -30.67 17.06 -21.30
N GLU A 12 -31.98 17.15 -21.52
CA GLU A 12 -32.90 17.86 -20.63
C GLU A 12 -32.94 17.28 -19.21
N ILE A 13 -32.78 15.96 -19.09
CA ILE A 13 -32.80 15.21 -17.83
C ILE A 13 -31.62 15.61 -16.90
N PRO A 14 -30.34 15.57 -17.35
CA PRO A 14 -29.21 16.12 -16.60
C PRO A 14 -29.32 17.60 -16.22
N LYS A 15 -30.06 18.40 -17.00
CA LYS A 15 -30.25 19.84 -16.73
C LYS A 15 -31.31 20.06 -15.64
N GLY A 16 -32.39 19.27 -15.66
CA GLY A 16 -33.40 19.22 -14.60
C GLY A 16 -32.81 18.81 -13.26
N ASN A 17 -32.01 17.73 -13.25
CA ASN A 17 -31.36 17.23 -12.02
C ASN A 17 -30.40 18.27 -11.40
N ARG A 18 -29.66 19.04 -12.22
CA ARG A 18 -28.78 20.11 -11.72
C ARG A 18 -29.54 21.29 -11.11
N ARG A 19 -30.70 21.64 -11.68
CA ARG A 19 -31.57 22.69 -11.13
C ARG A 19 -32.16 22.29 -9.79
N ALA A 20 -32.61 21.05 -9.66
CA ALA A 20 -33.12 20.50 -8.40
C ALA A 20 -32.03 20.51 -7.29
N ASP A 21 -30.80 20.08 -7.62
CA ASP A 21 -29.67 20.09 -6.70
C ASP A 21 -29.26 21.50 -6.24
N GLN A 22 -29.29 22.49 -7.14
CA GLN A 22 -28.98 23.89 -6.80
C GLN A 22 -30.03 24.51 -5.88
N ALA A 23 -31.31 24.24 -6.12
CA ALA A 23 -32.39 24.70 -5.26
C ALA A 23 -32.28 24.12 -3.84
N ALA A 24 -31.97 22.82 -3.74
CA ALA A 24 -31.74 22.15 -2.45
C ALA A 24 -30.54 22.74 -1.69
N LYS A 25 -29.43 23.02 -2.38
CA LYS A 25 -28.23 23.63 -1.78
C LYS A 25 -28.46 25.07 -1.29
N ALA A 26 -29.26 25.86 -2.01
CA ALA A 26 -29.58 27.24 -1.60
C ALA A 26 -30.42 27.27 -0.32
N ALA A 27 -31.35 26.32 -0.15
CA ALA A 27 -32.22 26.23 1.02
C ALA A 27 -31.49 25.77 2.31
N ALA A 28 -30.40 25.01 2.18
CA ALA A 28 -29.67 24.45 3.32
C ALA A 28 -28.61 25.38 3.97
N LYS A 29 -28.18 26.42 3.25
CA LYS A 29 -27.06 27.30 3.66
C LYS A 29 -27.24 28.05 5.00
N PRO A 30 -28.41 28.62 5.36
CA PRO A 30 -28.55 29.39 6.59
C PRO A 30 -28.77 28.54 7.86
N ILE A 31 -28.99 27.22 7.74
CA ILE A 31 -29.34 26.34 8.88
C ILE A 31 -28.12 25.65 9.49
N LEU A 32 -27.02 25.53 8.72
CA LEU A 32 -25.81 24.80 9.11
C LEU A 32 -24.95 25.52 10.18
N THR A 33 -25.08 26.84 10.33
CA THR A 33 -24.23 27.66 11.20
C THR A 33 -24.63 27.64 12.69
N GLU A 34 -25.92 27.52 13.01
CA GLU A 34 -26.39 27.50 14.42
C GLU A 34 -26.32 26.09 15.04
N GLN A 35 -26.65 25.04 14.29
CA GLN A 35 -26.75 23.67 14.83
C GLN A 35 -25.38 23.02 15.08
N ALA A 36 -24.33 23.47 14.41
CA ALA A 36 -22.96 23.00 14.63
C ALA A 36 -22.43 23.35 16.04
N LYS A 37 -22.96 24.40 16.70
CA LYS A 37 -22.54 24.81 18.05
C LYS A 37 -23.14 23.97 19.18
N VAL A 38 -24.28 23.30 18.96
CA VAL A 38 -25.04 22.62 20.02
C VAL A 38 -24.70 21.13 20.13
N LEU A 39 -24.16 20.50 19.07
CA LEU A 39 -23.90 19.05 19.03
C LEU A 39 -22.54 18.63 19.65
N LEU A 40 -21.73 19.56 20.12
CA LEU A 40 -20.40 19.30 20.69
C LEU A 40 -20.40 18.97 22.20
N CYS A 41 -21.56 18.92 22.85
CA CYS A 41 -21.65 18.68 24.30
C CYS A 41 -22.36 17.35 24.60
N LYS A 42 -21.60 16.25 24.64
CA LYS A 42 -21.83 14.96 25.38
C LYS A 42 -20.94 13.82 24.87
N GLN A 43 -19.63 14.01 24.83
CA GLN A 43 -18.67 12.90 24.78
C GLN A 43 -17.81 12.99 26.03
N GLU A 44 -17.61 11.86 26.73
CA GLU A 44 -16.53 11.75 27.72
C GLU A 44 -15.24 12.27 27.07
N PRO A 45 -14.40 13.04 27.78
CA PRO A 45 -13.19 13.62 27.20
C PRO A 45 -12.30 12.48 26.69
N GLN A 46 -12.26 12.32 25.36
CA GLN A 46 -11.34 11.39 24.72
C GLN A 46 -9.92 11.85 25.07
N PRO A 47 -9.01 10.93 25.45
CA PRO A 47 -7.62 11.30 25.65
C PRO A 47 -7.12 11.96 24.35
N PRO A 48 -6.31 13.04 24.44
CA PRO A 48 -5.82 13.73 23.25
C PRO A 48 -5.08 12.73 22.35
N MET A 49 -5.38 12.76 21.05
CA MET A 49 -4.76 11.88 20.04
C MET A 49 -3.99 12.75 19.03
N PRO A 50 -2.90 13.41 19.47
CA PRO A 50 -2.25 14.45 18.69
C PRO A 50 -1.58 13.92 17.42
N ASN A 51 -1.10 12.66 17.40
CA ASN A 51 -0.54 12.08 16.18
C ASN A 51 -1.66 11.82 15.16
N TYR A 52 -2.80 11.26 15.60
CA TYR A 52 -3.97 11.08 14.74
C TYR A 52 -4.48 12.42 14.20
N GLU A 53 -4.64 13.44 15.05
CA GLU A 53 -5.06 14.79 14.65
C GLU A 53 -4.09 15.42 13.64
N PHE A 54 -2.78 15.25 13.82
CA PHE A 54 -1.76 15.71 12.87
C PHE A 54 -1.90 15.02 11.52
N TYR A 55 -2.05 13.69 11.49
CA TYR A 55 -2.25 12.93 10.25
C TYR A 55 -3.60 13.18 9.58
N MET A 56 -4.63 13.53 10.34
CA MET A 56 -5.93 13.99 9.81
C MET A 56 -5.88 15.45 9.33
N ASN A 57 -4.71 16.09 9.41
CA ASN A 57 -4.51 17.48 9.01
C ASN A 57 -5.32 18.49 9.85
N TRP A 58 -5.72 18.11 11.07
CA TRP A 58 -6.48 18.95 12.02
C TRP A 58 -5.58 19.76 12.94
N ARG A 59 -4.31 19.34 13.07
CA ARG A 59 -3.31 19.96 13.93
C ARG A 59 -2.01 20.20 13.15
N LYS A 60 -1.33 21.31 13.45
CA LYS A 60 0.05 21.56 13.04
C LYS A 60 1.01 20.87 13.99
N PHE A 61 2.16 20.39 13.51
CA PHE A 61 3.15 19.91 14.46
C PHE A 61 3.66 21.08 15.33
N GLU A 62 3.95 20.80 16.59
CA GLU A 62 4.42 21.79 17.55
C GLU A 62 5.96 21.70 17.70
N PRO A 63 6.65 22.81 18.03
CA PRO A 63 6.13 24.09 18.53
C PRO A 63 5.83 25.18 17.48
N LYS A 64 6.49 25.19 16.31
CA LYS A 64 6.28 26.18 15.23
C LYS A 64 6.18 25.50 13.87
N GLY A 65 5.36 24.47 13.78
CA GLY A 65 5.25 23.63 12.60
C GLY A 65 4.12 23.99 11.66
N GLU A 66 3.91 23.08 10.71
CA GLU A 66 2.88 23.17 9.69
C GLU A 66 1.99 21.92 9.69
N PHE A 67 0.92 22.02 8.92
CA PHE A 67 0.03 20.90 8.62
C PHE A 67 0.72 19.84 7.76
N ILE A 68 0.39 18.56 7.98
CA ILE A 68 1.01 17.44 7.25
C ILE A 68 0.90 17.60 5.73
N GLU A 69 -0.22 18.09 5.20
CA GLU A 69 -0.34 18.31 3.76
C GLU A 69 0.59 19.38 3.22
N THR A 70 0.84 20.43 4.02
CA THR A 70 1.79 21.49 3.64
C THR A 70 3.21 20.94 3.59
N ILE A 71 3.59 20.09 4.56
CA ILE A 71 4.89 19.43 4.58
C ILE A 71 5.04 18.53 3.36
N LEU A 72 4.08 17.62 3.14
CA LEU A 72 4.14 16.65 2.04
C LEU A 72 4.12 17.31 0.65
N HIS A 73 3.50 18.47 0.50
CA HIS A 73 3.44 19.18 -0.78
C HIS A 73 4.62 20.12 -1.00
N LYS A 74 4.94 20.96 0.00
CA LYS A 74 5.92 22.04 -0.16
C LYS A 74 7.35 21.63 0.20
N TRP A 75 7.54 20.70 1.13
CA TRP A 75 8.88 20.36 1.64
C TRP A 75 9.51 19.18 0.90
N GLN A 76 8.77 18.53 -0.01
CA GLN A 76 9.20 17.27 -0.63
C GLN A 76 10.51 17.37 -1.45
N ASP A 77 10.86 18.58 -1.88
CA ASP A 77 12.06 18.90 -2.65
C ASP A 77 13.00 19.89 -1.93
N ASP A 78 12.62 20.35 -0.73
CA ASP A 78 13.40 21.30 0.06
C ASP A 78 14.27 20.55 1.07
N PHE A 79 15.39 20.02 0.57
CA PHE A 79 16.28 19.20 1.40
C PHE A 79 17.02 20.01 2.46
N ASP A 80 17.24 21.30 2.27
CA ASP A 80 17.89 22.15 3.27
C ASP A 80 16.96 22.37 4.45
N LEU A 81 15.68 22.65 4.20
CA LEU A 81 14.66 22.73 5.24
C LEU A 81 14.51 21.40 6.00
N LEU A 82 14.46 20.27 5.28
CA LEU A 82 14.38 18.96 5.90
C LEU A 82 15.62 18.62 6.73
N GLU A 83 16.80 19.11 6.36
CA GLU A 83 18.02 18.92 7.15
C GLU A 83 17.99 19.80 8.41
N LEU A 84 17.75 21.11 8.26
CA LEU A 84 17.83 22.12 9.33
C LEU A 84 16.73 21.99 10.38
N ASN A 85 15.50 21.66 9.97
CA ASN A 85 14.38 21.52 10.90
C ASN A 85 14.34 20.10 11.48
N HIS A 86 14.45 19.95 12.80
CA HIS A 86 14.48 18.65 13.46
C HIS A 86 13.14 18.26 14.11
N ASP A 87 12.18 19.17 14.17
CA ASP A 87 10.97 19.01 14.99
C ASP A 87 9.89 18.18 14.29
N TYR A 88 9.87 18.20 12.95
CA TYR A 88 8.85 17.53 12.14
C TYR A 88 8.93 16.01 12.19
N ILE A 89 10.15 15.44 12.27
CA ILE A 89 10.37 13.99 12.07
C ILE A 89 9.59 13.16 13.09
N GLN A 90 9.32 13.76 14.25
CA GLN A 90 8.69 13.07 15.36
C GLN A 90 7.19 12.93 15.22
N TRP A 91 6.59 13.93 14.59
CA TRP A 91 5.19 13.97 14.21
C TRP A 91 4.94 13.20 12.92
N LEU A 92 5.87 13.29 11.98
CA LEU A 92 5.78 12.62 10.67
C LEU A 92 6.03 11.11 10.75
N PHE A 93 6.76 10.65 11.77
CA PHE A 93 6.98 9.23 12.05
C PHE A 93 6.91 8.99 13.57
N PRO A 94 5.71 8.99 14.16
CA PRO A 94 5.54 8.82 15.60
C PRO A 94 5.91 7.41 16.01
N THR A 95 6.53 7.22 17.19
CA THR A 95 6.86 5.90 17.74
C THR A 95 6.32 5.76 19.16
N ARG A 96 6.38 4.56 19.75
CA ARG A 96 6.00 4.31 21.16
C ARG A 96 6.95 4.93 22.19
N CYS A 97 8.09 5.46 21.76
CA CYS A 97 9.09 6.08 22.63
C CYS A 97 9.09 7.60 22.43
N GLN A 98 9.21 8.34 23.54
CA GLN A 98 9.39 9.79 23.49
C GLN A 98 10.66 10.14 22.68
N GLY A 99 10.53 11.06 21.73
CA GLY A 99 11.68 11.59 20.99
C GLY A 99 12.24 12.88 21.59
N ARG A 100 13.18 13.52 20.88
CA ARG A 100 13.79 14.80 21.27
C ARG A 100 12.83 16.01 21.26
N ASN A 101 11.69 15.90 20.59
CA ASN A 101 10.66 16.93 20.55
C ASN A 101 9.66 16.55 21.64
N PHE A 102 9.72 17.26 22.76
CA PHE A 102 8.87 17.05 23.94
C PHE A 102 7.39 17.30 23.68
N TYR A 103 7.04 18.03 22.60
CA TYR A 103 5.66 18.27 22.20
C TYR A 103 5.04 17.09 21.43
N SER A 104 5.87 16.20 20.85
CA SER A 104 5.36 14.95 20.26
C SER A 104 5.09 13.94 21.38
N THR A 105 3.88 13.39 21.48
CA THR A 105 3.57 12.39 22.49
C THR A 105 3.89 10.98 22.00
N PRO A 106 4.35 10.06 22.87
CA PRO A 106 4.53 8.66 22.51
C PRO A 106 3.20 8.08 22.06
N ARG A 107 3.21 7.30 20.98
CA ARG A 107 1.99 6.84 20.34
C ARG A 107 1.21 5.85 21.20
N ASN A 108 -0.09 6.10 21.37
CA ASN A 108 -0.99 5.25 22.17
C ASN A 108 -1.46 4.01 21.36
N PRO A 109 -1.61 2.82 21.97
CA PRO A 109 -2.22 1.65 21.30
C PRO A 109 -3.59 1.90 20.65
N LYS A 110 -4.46 2.72 21.26
CA LYS A 110 -5.77 3.08 20.67
C LYS A 110 -5.60 3.92 19.40
N GLU A 111 -4.74 4.94 19.48
CA GLU A 111 -4.37 5.82 18.37
C GLU A 111 -3.76 5.02 17.20
N THR A 112 -2.88 4.07 17.50
CA THR A 112 -2.25 3.18 16.50
C THR A 112 -3.30 2.39 15.70
N ARG A 113 -4.30 1.80 16.38
CA ARG A 113 -5.35 1.02 15.69
C ARG A 113 -6.17 1.89 14.75
N LEU A 114 -6.50 3.11 15.16
CA LEU A 114 -7.21 4.07 14.31
C LEU A 114 -6.38 4.45 13.09
N MET A 115 -5.09 4.73 13.28
CA MET A 115 -4.18 5.09 12.19
C MET A 115 -3.96 3.95 11.18
N ILE A 116 -3.85 2.70 11.65
CA ILE A 116 -3.77 1.51 10.79
C ILE A 116 -5.03 1.36 9.94
N ASN A 117 -6.21 1.53 10.55
CA ASN A 117 -7.50 1.31 9.89
C ASN A 117 -8.00 2.51 9.06
N THR A 118 -7.24 3.60 8.97
CA THR A 118 -7.64 4.79 8.20
C THR A 118 -6.81 4.90 6.92
N SER A 119 -7.45 4.67 5.76
CA SER A 119 -6.78 4.67 4.44
C SER A 119 -6.08 6.00 4.13
N GLU A 120 -6.69 7.12 4.49
CA GLU A 120 -6.14 8.46 4.28
C GLU A 120 -4.82 8.69 5.05
N ILE A 121 -4.74 8.17 6.29
CA ILE A 121 -3.52 8.21 7.11
C ILE A 121 -2.44 7.33 6.50
N GLN A 122 -2.79 6.14 6.04
CA GLN A 122 -1.86 5.24 5.35
C GLN A 122 -1.31 5.88 4.06
N GLN A 123 -2.15 6.58 3.30
CA GLN A 123 -1.71 7.31 2.11
C GLN A 123 -0.72 8.43 2.47
N ARG A 124 -0.97 9.19 3.53
CA ARG A 124 -0.05 10.23 4.02
C ARG A 124 1.26 9.64 4.55
N LEU A 125 1.22 8.50 5.23
CA LEU A 125 2.41 7.77 5.68
C LEU A 125 3.28 7.32 4.50
N ARG A 126 2.67 6.76 3.44
CA ARG A 126 3.40 6.38 2.22
C ARG A 126 4.05 7.59 1.54
N LYS A 127 3.31 8.70 1.40
CA LYS A 127 3.86 9.96 0.85
C LYS A 127 5.03 10.49 1.70
N ALA A 128 4.89 10.47 3.03
CA ALA A 128 5.95 10.86 3.95
C ALA A 128 7.20 10.00 3.79
N ASN A 129 7.04 8.68 3.70
CA ASN A 129 8.14 7.74 3.50
C ASN A 129 8.86 8.03 2.17
N LYS A 130 8.11 8.20 1.08
CA LYS A 130 8.67 8.53 -0.24
C LYS A 130 9.47 9.83 -0.23
N MET A 131 8.94 10.87 0.42
CA MET A 131 9.65 12.15 0.62
C MET A 131 10.97 11.94 1.36
N MET A 132 10.96 11.23 2.49
CA MET A 132 12.18 10.99 3.27
C MET A 132 13.19 10.13 2.52
N LEU A 133 12.74 9.14 1.76
CA LEU A 133 13.64 8.32 0.93
C LEU A 133 14.33 9.15 -0.15
N LYS A 134 13.59 10.05 -0.81
CA LYS A 134 14.16 11.01 -1.77
C LYS A 134 15.22 11.90 -1.10
N PHE A 135 14.95 12.36 0.12
CA PHE A 135 15.91 13.08 0.96
C PHE A 135 17.12 12.22 1.37
N PHE A 136 17.02 10.90 1.44
CA PHE A 136 18.18 10.02 1.66
C PHE A 136 18.89 9.60 0.37
N GLY A 137 18.43 10.04 -0.81
CA GLY A 137 18.99 9.61 -2.09
C GLY A 137 18.56 8.21 -2.50
N VAL A 138 17.39 7.77 -2.03
CA VAL A 138 16.83 6.43 -2.24
C VAL A 138 15.47 6.55 -2.94
N LYS A 139 15.16 5.63 -3.84
CA LYS A 139 13.85 5.52 -4.49
C LYS A 139 13.31 4.10 -4.39
N ILE A 140 12.00 3.98 -4.36
CA ILE A 140 11.29 2.70 -4.45
C ILE A 140 10.76 2.54 -5.87
N MET A 141 10.93 1.35 -6.44
CA MET A 141 10.37 0.98 -7.74
C MET A 141 9.22 -0.01 -7.50
N GLY A 142 8.10 0.19 -8.22
CA GLY A 142 6.97 -0.73 -8.20
C GLY A 142 5.81 -0.37 -7.27
N GLU A 143 5.62 0.90 -6.89
CA GLU A 143 4.36 1.34 -6.24
C GLU A 143 3.29 1.59 -7.31
N CYS A 144 2.47 0.58 -7.64
CA CYS A 144 1.29 0.74 -8.49
C CYS A 144 0.02 0.24 -7.79
N GLY A 145 -0.42 0.98 -6.77
CA GLY A 145 -1.72 0.77 -6.10
C GLY A 145 -1.61 0.43 -4.61
N GLU A 146 -2.75 0.46 -3.91
CA GLU A 146 -2.85 0.21 -2.45
C GLU A 146 -2.40 -1.20 -2.02
N ASP A 147 -2.27 -2.14 -2.97
CA ASP A 147 -1.96 -3.56 -2.72
C ASP A 147 -0.62 -4.05 -3.29
N THR A 148 0.24 -3.16 -3.82
CA THR A 148 1.54 -3.61 -4.40
C THR A 148 2.63 -3.67 -3.34
N LYS A 149 3.10 -4.88 -3.02
CA LYS A 149 4.27 -5.11 -2.15
C LYS A 149 5.49 -4.37 -2.71
N VAL A 150 6.25 -3.70 -1.86
CA VAL A 150 7.52 -3.03 -2.25
C VAL A 150 8.48 -4.07 -2.82
N THR A 151 8.69 -4.05 -4.14
CA THR A 151 9.47 -5.09 -4.83
C THR A 151 10.95 -4.73 -4.96
N LYS A 152 11.29 -3.44 -5.04
CA LYS A 152 12.69 -3.03 -5.25
C LYS A 152 13.00 -1.64 -4.71
N VAL A 153 14.15 -1.51 -4.05
CA VAL A 153 14.71 -0.24 -3.57
C VAL A 153 16.02 0.03 -4.30
N GLU A 154 16.16 1.23 -4.87
CA GLU A 154 17.30 1.63 -5.68
C GLU A 154 17.80 3.03 -5.27
N ARG A 155 18.95 3.41 -5.82
CA ARG A 155 19.49 4.76 -5.68
C ARG A 155 18.64 5.73 -6.49
N ALA A 156 18.34 6.90 -5.91
CA ALA A 156 17.77 8.01 -6.64
C ALA A 156 18.87 8.74 -7.45
N GLU A 157 18.47 9.63 -8.36
CA GLU A 157 19.42 10.38 -9.20
C GLU A 157 20.36 11.27 -8.38
N ASN A 158 19.85 11.82 -7.27
CA ASN A 158 20.59 12.67 -6.33
C ASN A 158 21.42 11.89 -5.30
N PHE A 159 21.59 10.57 -5.42
CA PHE A 159 22.17 9.75 -4.35
C PHE A 159 23.57 10.18 -3.90
N ALA A 160 24.41 10.68 -4.81
CA ALA A 160 25.79 11.04 -4.50
C ALA A 160 25.87 12.14 -3.42
N SER A 161 25.21 13.27 -3.67
CA SER A 161 25.13 14.38 -2.70
C SER A 161 24.41 13.97 -1.42
N ARG A 162 23.34 13.16 -1.51
CA ARG A 162 22.58 12.74 -0.33
C ARG A 162 23.34 11.73 0.54
N PHE A 163 24.19 10.89 -0.03
CA PHE A 163 25.04 9.97 0.73
C PHE A 163 26.20 10.68 1.44
N GLU A 164 26.75 11.73 0.82
CA GLU A 164 27.70 12.62 1.47
C GLU A 164 27.05 13.30 2.68
N ASN A 165 25.84 13.84 2.50
CA ASN A 165 25.05 14.39 3.59
C ASN A 165 24.80 13.36 4.72
N LEU A 166 24.41 12.12 4.41
CA LEU A 166 24.25 11.05 5.40
C LEU A 166 25.54 10.74 6.18
N THR A 167 26.70 10.91 5.54
CA THR A 167 28.01 10.65 6.14
C THR A 167 28.46 11.78 7.07
N ILE A 168 28.12 13.02 6.72
CA ILE A 168 28.40 14.22 7.52
C ILE A 168 27.41 14.32 8.69
N ASN A 169 26.12 14.23 8.40
CA ASN A 169 25.04 14.45 9.34
C ASN A 169 24.55 13.13 9.96
N THR A 170 25.34 12.62 10.90
CA THR A 170 25.11 11.30 11.53
C THR A 170 23.77 11.17 12.27
N HIS A 171 23.12 12.29 12.63
CA HIS A 171 21.80 12.30 13.24
C HIS A 171 20.71 11.74 12.30
N ASN A 172 20.94 11.74 10.98
CA ASN A 172 20.06 11.09 10.01
C ASN A 172 19.94 9.57 10.24
N ASN A 173 20.92 8.93 10.87
CA ASN A 173 20.78 7.53 11.31
C ASN A 173 19.65 7.36 12.34
N LEU A 174 19.47 8.32 13.25
CA LEU A 174 18.38 8.30 14.22
C LEU A 174 17.04 8.54 13.53
N ARG A 175 17.01 9.39 12.50
CA ARG A 175 15.81 9.62 11.68
C ARG A 175 15.39 8.37 10.90
N ILE A 176 16.34 7.70 10.24
CA ILE A 176 16.10 6.42 9.54
C ILE A 176 15.58 5.36 10.51
N THR A 177 16.19 5.23 11.68
CA THR A 177 15.73 4.30 12.72
C THR A 177 14.28 4.58 13.13
N ARG A 178 13.95 5.85 13.35
CA ARG A 178 12.59 6.27 13.71
C ARG A 178 11.58 5.98 12.62
N ILE A 179 11.94 6.23 11.35
CA ILE A 179 11.11 5.91 10.19
C ILE A 179 10.84 4.41 10.15
N LEU A 180 11.88 3.57 10.24
CA LEU A 180 11.73 2.11 10.25
C LEU A 180 10.80 1.65 11.38
N GLN A 181 11.00 2.12 12.60
CA GLN A 181 10.13 1.79 13.74
C GLN A 181 8.68 2.22 13.51
N SER A 182 8.46 3.45 13.06
CA SER A 182 7.13 3.99 12.79
C SER A 182 6.41 3.21 11.69
N LEU A 183 7.10 2.81 10.63
CA LEU A 183 6.52 2.02 9.53
C LEU A 183 6.03 0.66 10.05
N GLY A 184 6.86 -0.09 10.76
CA GLY A 184 6.46 -1.38 11.31
C GLY A 184 5.34 -1.27 12.36
N GLU A 185 5.34 -0.21 13.17
CA GLU A 185 4.29 -0.01 14.18
C GLU A 185 2.96 0.54 13.60
N LEU A 186 2.95 1.10 12.39
CA LEU A 186 1.76 1.62 11.71
C LEU A 186 1.26 0.71 10.58
N GLY A 187 1.75 -0.53 10.52
CA GLY A 187 1.27 -1.56 9.59
C GLY A 187 1.87 -1.46 8.17
N ALA A 188 2.93 -0.69 7.99
CA ALA A 188 3.65 -0.53 6.72
C ALA A 188 4.98 -1.33 6.73
N GLU A 189 4.91 -2.59 7.19
CA GLU A 189 6.06 -3.49 7.41
C GLU A 189 6.79 -3.81 6.10
N GLU A 190 6.08 -3.78 4.96
CA GLU A 190 6.58 -4.07 3.62
C GLU A 190 7.74 -3.17 3.17
N TYR A 191 7.86 -1.98 3.77
CA TYR A 191 8.94 -1.05 3.47
C TYR A 191 10.24 -1.35 4.23
N GLN A 192 10.18 -2.06 5.37
CA GLN A 192 11.30 -2.17 6.29
C GLN A 192 12.44 -3.02 5.71
N ALA A 193 12.16 -4.28 5.38
CA ALA A 193 13.19 -5.22 4.98
C ALA A 193 13.90 -4.85 3.67
N PRO A 194 13.20 -4.43 2.60
CA PRO A 194 13.85 -3.98 1.37
C PRO A 194 14.77 -2.77 1.59
N LEU A 195 14.34 -1.81 2.42
CA LEU A 195 15.11 -0.62 2.73
C LEU A 195 16.37 -0.93 3.55
N VAL A 196 16.24 -1.77 4.60
CA VAL A 196 17.40 -2.18 5.39
C VAL A 196 18.38 -2.98 4.52
N ARG A 197 17.90 -3.89 3.68
CA ARG A 197 18.74 -4.64 2.73
C ARG A 197 19.50 -3.72 1.78
N PHE A 198 18.86 -2.65 1.30
CA PHE A 198 19.50 -1.64 0.47
C PHE A 198 20.66 -0.96 1.22
N PHE A 199 20.44 -0.45 2.43
CA PHE A 199 21.51 0.16 3.22
C PHE A 199 22.64 -0.82 3.53
N LEU A 200 22.33 -2.07 3.88
CA LEU A 200 23.35 -3.09 4.12
C LEU A 200 24.23 -3.35 2.90
N LYS A 201 23.67 -3.36 1.68
CA LYS A 201 24.45 -3.46 0.44
C LYS A 201 25.38 -2.27 0.25
N GLU A 202 24.88 -1.05 0.46
CA GLU A 202 25.69 0.17 0.31
C GLU A 202 26.82 0.27 1.36
N ILE A 203 26.56 -0.23 2.57
CA ILE A 203 27.50 -0.20 3.69
C ILE A 203 28.55 -1.32 3.58
N LEU A 204 28.12 -2.58 3.45
CA LEU A 204 29.01 -3.75 3.61
C LEU A 204 29.66 -4.19 2.30
N ILE A 205 28.98 -4.03 1.17
CA ILE A 205 29.48 -4.49 -0.14
C ILE A 205 30.11 -3.33 -0.91
N LYS A 206 29.41 -2.20 -0.99
CA LYS A 206 29.86 -1.03 -1.77
C LYS A 206 30.75 -0.08 -0.97
N ASN A 207 30.78 -0.22 0.36
CA ASN A 207 31.57 0.60 1.28
C ASN A 207 31.40 2.12 1.11
N ARG A 208 30.16 2.57 0.80
CA ARG A 208 29.87 3.99 0.56
C ARG A 208 29.40 4.75 1.79
N LEU A 209 28.85 4.02 2.78
CA LEU A 209 28.30 4.59 4.01
C LEU A 209 28.94 3.95 5.25
N PRO A 210 30.28 3.93 5.37
CA PRO A 210 30.96 3.20 6.45
C PRO A 210 30.57 3.69 7.85
N ARG A 211 30.30 5.00 8.01
CA ARG A 211 29.85 5.58 9.29
C ARG A 211 28.48 5.08 9.75
N MET A 212 27.66 4.56 8.83
CA MET A 212 26.34 4.01 9.15
C MET A 212 26.41 2.54 9.61
N LYS A 213 27.57 1.88 9.50
CA LYS A 213 27.75 0.45 9.81
C LYS A 213 27.23 0.06 11.20
N LYS A 214 27.63 0.79 12.24
CA LYS A 214 27.18 0.55 13.62
C LYS A 214 25.66 0.75 13.78
N SER A 215 25.12 1.80 13.17
CA SER A 215 23.68 2.11 13.22
C SER A 215 22.84 1.05 12.50
N ALA A 216 23.32 0.56 11.36
CA ALA A 216 22.65 -0.48 10.60
C ALA A 216 22.53 -1.79 11.41
N MET A 217 23.59 -2.18 12.10
CA MET A 217 23.58 -3.40 12.93
C MET A 217 22.75 -3.23 14.20
N ASN A 218 22.92 -2.12 14.92
CA ASN A 218 22.32 -1.92 16.24
C ASN A 218 20.86 -1.48 16.20
N PHE A 219 20.43 -0.83 15.12
CA PHE A 219 19.13 -0.15 15.09
C PHE A 219 18.30 -0.48 13.86
N PHE A 220 18.89 -0.58 12.67
CA PHE A 220 18.10 -0.80 11.45
C PHE A 220 17.59 -2.24 11.36
N ILE A 221 18.46 -3.24 11.54
CA ILE A 221 18.05 -4.65 11.55
C ILE A 221 17.05 -4.93 12.68
N PRO A 222 17.27 -4.50 13.94
CA PRO A 222 16.31 -4.75 15.02
C PRO A 222 14.97 -4.04 14.87
N ALA A 223 14.91 -2.94 14.10
CA ALA A 223 13.66 -2.23 13.84
C ALA A 223 12.70 -3.01 12.92
N VAL A 224 13.21 -3.96 12.12
CA VAL A 224 12.39 -4.81 11.24
C VAL A 224 11.50 -5.70 12.09
N ARG A 225 10.19 -5.60 11.86
CA ARG A 225 9.17 -6.22 12.69
C ARG A 225 9.02 -7.70 12.40
N ASP A 226 9.00 -8.06 11.11
CA ASP A 226 8.96 -9.46 10.70
C ASP A 226 10.23 -10.20 11.18
N THR A 227 10.01 -11.40 11.74
CA THR A 227 11.10 -12.16 12.36
C THR A 227 11.97 -12.85 11.32
N GLN A 228 11.37 -13.31 10.22
CA GLN A 228 12.06 -14.01 9.14
C GLN A 228 12.93 -13.02 8.34
N ASP A 229 12.38 -11.88 7.95
CA ASP A 229 13.11 -10.80 7.27
C ASP A 229 14.30 -10.34 8.12
N ARG A 230 14.10 -10.20 9.43
CA ARG A 230 15.18 -9.81 10.35
C ARG A 230 16.29 -10.86 10.42
N GLN A 231 15.96 -12.15 10.43
CA GLN A 231 16.95 -13.23 10.37
C GLN A 231 17.70 -13.23 9.03
N ASP A 232 16.99 -13.03 7.91
CA ASP A 232 17.59 -12.97 6.57
C ASP A 232 18.52 -11.76 6.41
N LEU A 233 18.15 -10.61 6.97
CA LEU A 233 18.99 -9.42 7.02
C LEU A 233 20.20 -9.61 7.92
N LEU A 234 20.05 -10.30 9.06
CA LEU A 234 21.15 -10.60 9.97
C LEU A 234 22.16 -11.56 9.34
N PHE A 235 21.67 -12.61 8.67
CA PHE A 235 22.50 -13.51 7.89
C PHE A 235 23.23 -12.78 6.76
N PHE A 236 22.52 -11.93 6.00
CA PHE A 236 23.13 -11.08 4.98
C PHE A 236 24.22 -10.19 5.56
N ALA A 237 23.94 -9.52 6.67
CA ALA A 237 24.91 -8.68 7.35
C ALA A 237 26.14 -9.48 7.77
N TRP A 238 25.94 -10.59 8.48
CA TRP A 238 27.00 -11.50 8.87
C TRP A 238 27.84 -11.91 7.66
N ARG A 239 27.24 -12.38 6.58
CA ARG A 239 27.90 -12.89 5.37
C ARG A 239 28.89 -11.90 4.74
N TYR A 240 28.58 -10.62 4.77
CA TYR A 240 29.39 -9.55 4.17
C TYR A 240 30.11 -8.65 5.20
N TYR A 241 29.95 -8.92 6.49
CA TYR A 241 30.64 -8.16 7.53
C TYR A 241 32.12 -8.56 7.61
N PHE A 242 32.99 -7.56 7.51
CA PHE A 242 34.43 -7.72 7.70
C PHE A 242 34.95 -6.68 8.72
N PRO A 243 35.88 -7.06 9.61
CA PRO A 243 36.35 -8.42 9.90
C PRO A 243 35.27 -9.29 10.56
N LYS A 244 35.23 -10.60 10.24
CA LYS A 244 34.22 -11.52 10.80
C LYS A 244 34.22 -11.63 12.33
N LYS A 245 35.40 -11.57 12.95
CA LYS A 245 35.59 -11.61 14.40
C LYS A 245 34.89 -10.47 15.17
N GLU A 246 34.61 -9.35 14.51
CA GLU A 246 33.94 -8.19 15.11
C GLU A 246 32.41 -8.26 15.00
N PHE A 247 31.87 -9.29 14.35
CA PHE A 247 30.43 -9.47 14.25
C PHE A 247 29.89 -10.11 15.54
N VAL A 248 29.12 -9.33 16.31
CA VAL A 248 28.59 -9.72 17.63
C VAL A 248 27.06 -9.91 17.66
N TRP A 249 26.38 -9.72 16.52
CA TRP A 249 24.91 -9.67 16.47
C TRP A 249 24.22 -11.02 16.24
N GLY A 250 24.94 -12.13 16.42
CA GLY A 250 24.37 -13.47 16.36
C GLY A 250 25.44 -14.56 16.53
N ASN A 251 24.99 -15.81 16.69
CA ASN A 251 25.89 -16.95 16.82
C ASN A 251 26.47 -17.32 15.45
N HIS A 252 27.80 -17.34 15.34
CA HIS A 252 28.49 -17.66 14.09
C HIS A 252 28.18 -19.06 13.57
N GLY A 253 28.01 -20.04 14.46
CA GLY A 253 27.68 -21.42 14.09
C GLY A 253 26.26 -21.56 13.53
N GLU A 254 25.29 -20.89 14.15
CA GLU A 254 23.90 -20.85 13.66
C GLU A 254 23.82 -20.12 12.32
N LEU A 255 24.47 -18.97 12.20
CA LEU A 255 24.48 -18.18 10.96
C LEU A 255 25.22 -18.90 9.82
N ALA A 256 26.24 -19.71 10.11
CA ALA A 256 26.91 -20.53 9.11
C ALA A 256 26.02 -21.67 8.58
N ARG A 257 25.12 -22.20 9.40
CA ARG A 257 24.16 -23.24 9.03
C ARG A 257 22.83 -22.68 8.53
N TYR A 258 22.62 -21.38 8.68
CA TYR A 258 21.41 -20.71 8.26
C TYR A 258 21.30 -20.77 6.74
N LYS A 259 20.36 -21.56 6.27
CA LYS A 259 19.91 -21.52 4.88
C LYS A 259 18.83 -20.46 4.82
N VAL A 260 19.11 -19.36 4.09
CA VAL A 260 18.06 -18.42 3.69
C VAL A 260 16.95 -19.28 3.10
N LYS A 261 15.76 -19.25 3.69
CA LYS A 261 14.62 -19.92 3.07
C LYS A 261 14.54 -19.33 1.68
N PRO A 262 14.77 -20.12 0.60
CA PRO A 262 14.59 -19.57 -0.72
C PRO A 262 13.17 -19.03 -0.72
N VAL A 263 12.95 -17.79 -1.16
CA VAL A 263 11.60 -17.20 -1.26
C VAL A 263 10.64 -18.14 -2.00
N VAL A 264 11.20 -19.04 -2.80
CA VAL A 264 10.57 -20.24 -3.38
C VAL A 264 9.74 -21.08 -2.39
N ALA A 265 10.20 -21.31 -1.15
CA ALA A 265 9.48 -22.09 -0.13
C ALA A 265 8.23 -21.37 0.42
N ALA A 266 8.11 -20.07 0.17
CA ALA A 266 6.90 -19.29 0.47
C ALA A 266 6.02 -19.03 -0.77
N LEU A 267 6.57 -19.22 -1.98
CA LEU A 267 5.85 -19.07 -3.25
C LEU A 267 5.09 -20.35 -3.60
N LEU A 268 5.73 -21.51 -3.43
CA LEU A 268 5.10 -22.79 -3.66
C LEU A 268 4.59 -23.36 -2.33
N PRO A 269 3.35 -23.84 -2.26
CA PRO A 269 2.84 -24.52 -1.06
C PRO A 269 3.56 -25.85 -0.80
N VAL A 270 4.37 -26.33 -1.76
CA VAL A 270 5.22 -27.53 -1.66
C VAL A 270 6.67 -27.14 -1.93
N PRO A 271 7.64 -27.49 -1.07
CA PRO A 271 9.06 -27.21 -1.29
C PRO A 271 9.58 -27.87 -2.57
N LEU A 272 10.49 -27.20 -3.31
CA LEU A 272 11.14 -27.77 -4.50
C LEU A 272 11.86 -29.09 -4.25
N SER A 273 12.26 -29.39 -3.00
CA SER A 273 12.90 -30.65 -2.62
C SER A 273 11.99 -31.87 -2.78
N GLU A 274 10.67 -31.68 -2.84
CA GLU A 274 9.72 -32.77 -3.10
C GLU A 274 9.55 -33.06 -4.59
N TRP A 275 10.17 -32.25 -5.45
CA TRP A 275 10.06 -32.36 -6.90
C TRP A 275 11.39 -32.84 -7.50
N THR A 276 11.32 -33.78 -8.44
CA THR A 276 12.51 -34.29 -9.14
C THR A 276 12.61 -33.67 -10.53
N PRO A 277 13.67 -32.87 -10.83
CA PRO A 277 13.81 -32.25 -12.14
C PRO A 277 14.20 -33.29 -13.21
N VAL A 278 13.39 -33.38 -14.27
CA VAL A 278 13.68 -34.23 -15.44
C VAL A 278 13.80 -33.35 -16.67
N TYR A 279 15.04 -33.02 -17.03
CA TYR A 279 15.36 -32.24 -18.22
C TYR A 279 15.39 -33.13 -19.47
N SER A 280 14.75 -32.67 -20.54
CA SER A 280 14.83 -33.29 -21.87
C SER A 280 16.23 -33.16 -22.48
N GLU A 281 16.55 -33.97 -23.49
CA GLU A 281 17.84 -33.89 -24.19
C GLU A 281 18.10 -32.52 -24.82
N LYS A 282 17.04 -31.83 -25.28
CA LYS A 282 17.14 -30.46 -25.79
C LYS A 282 17.52 -29.47 -24.68
N GLU A 283 16.89 -29.60 -23.50
CA GLU A 283 17.21 -28.77 -22.34
C GLU A 283 18.60 -29.05 -21.82
N LYS A 284 19.02 -30.32 -21.70
CA LYS A 284 20.39 -30.68 -21.30
C LYS A 284 21.43 -30.08 -22.22
N LYS A 285 21.20 -30.13 -23.54
CA LYS A 285 22.10 -29.50 -24.52
C LYS A 285 22.20 -28.00 -24.30
N TRP A 286 21.07 -27.30 -24.17
CA TRP A 286 21.06 -25.87 -23.89
C TRP A 286 21.74 -25.53 -22.55
N LEU A 287 21.44 -26.28 -21.49
CA LEU A 287 22.03 -26.12 -20.16
C LEU A 287 23.55 -26.30 -20.15
N SER A 288 24.09 -27.16 -21.02
CA SER A 288 25.54 -27.35 -21.16
C SER A 288 26.28 -26.16 -21.80
N GLU A 289 25.56 -25.32 -22.55
CA GLU A 289 26.08 -24.12 -23.22
C GLU A 289 25.90 -22.85 -22.35
N GLU A 290 25.00 -22.90 -21.36
CA GLU A 290 24.69 -21.76 -20.49
C GLU A 290 25.60 -21.68 -19.25
N PRO A 291 25.96 -20.47 -18.80
CA PRO A 291 26.73 -20.29 -17.58
C PRO A 291 25.86 -20.52 -16.34
N GLY A 292 25.98 -21.71 -15.75
CA GLY A 292 25.31 -22.11 -14.51
C GLY A 292 25.94 -23.33 -13.85
N GLU A 293 25.32 -23.82 -12.78
CA GLU A 293 25.78 -25.00 -12.05
C GLU A 293 24.59 -25.91 -11.69
N HIS A 294 24.84 -27.21 -11.64
CA HIS A 294 23.90 -28.18 -11.08
C HIS A 294 24.05 -28.20 -9.56
N GLY A 295 22.96 -27.94 -8.84
CA GLY A 295 22.90 -28.17 -7.40
C GLY A 295 22.93 -29.65 -7.06
N GLU A 296 23.29 -29.98 -5.82
CA GLU A 296 23.29 -31.37 -5.30
C GLU A 296 21.91 -32.05 -5.43
N ASP A 297 20.84 -31.25 -5.48
CA ASP A 297 19.45 -31.69 -5.61
C ASP A 297 19.00 -31.91 -7.08
N GLY A 298 19.93 -31.86 -8.04
CA GLY A 298 19.68 -32.11 -9.48
C GLY A 298 19.14 -30.91 -10.27
N TRP A 299 18.77 -29.83 -9.59
CA TRP A 299 18.29 -28.58 -10.21
C TRP A 299 19.42 -27.78 -10.85
N PHE A 300 19.19 -27.22 -12.03
CA PHE A 300 20.14 -26.31 -12.67
C PHE A 300 19.88 -24.86 -12.24
N GLN A 301 20.93 -24.16 -11.81
CA GLN A 301 20.87 -22.77 -11.39
C GLN A 301 21.72 -21.88 -12.32
N LEU A 302 21.10 -20.84 -12.86
CA LEU A 302 21.77 -19.84 -13.71
C LEU A 302 22.66 -18.92 -12.86
N LYS A 303 23.67 -18.28 -13.46
CA LYS A 303 24.55 -17.29 -12.78
C LYS A 303 23.82 -16.14 -12.08
N ASN A 304 22.62 -15.81 -12.52
CA ASN A 304 21.79 -14.76 -11.92
C ASN A 304 21.01 -15.24 -10.67
N GLY A 305 21.10 -16.53 -10.33
CA GLY A 305 20.43 -17.14 -9.19
C GLY A 305 19.05 -17.72 -9.49
N GLN A 306 18.57 -17.71 -10.74
CA GLN A 306 17.31 -18.35 -11.11
C GLN A 306 17.47 -19.86 -11.27
N ILE A 307 16.44 -20.62 -10.86
CA ILE A 307 16.36 -22.06 -11.05
C ILE A 307 15.64 -22.36 -12.38
N VAL A 308 16.23 -23.20 -13.21
CA VAL A 308 15.62 -23.62 -14.49
C VAL A 308 14.58 -24.71 -14.22
N LEU A 309 13.32 -24.42 -14.52
CA LEU A 309 12.25 -25.42 -14.44
C LEU A 309 12.14 -26.20 -15.76
N PRO A 310 12.16 -27.55 -15.72
CA PRO A 310 11.91 -28.37 -16.89
C PRO A 310 10.52 -28.09 -17.49
N ALA A 311 10.41 -28.08 -18.82
CA ALA A 311 9.16 -27.79 -19.53
C ALA A 311 8.02 -28.76 -19.18
N THR A 312 8.35 -30.00 -18.80
CA THR A 312 7.39 -31.03 -18.36
C THR A 312 6.77 -30.70 -17.01
N LEU A 313 7.56 -30.14 -16.09
CA LEU A 313 7.18 -29.88 -14.70
C LEU A 313 6.62 -28.47 -14.50
N ALA A 314 7.03 -27.52 -15.34
CA ALA A 314 6.63 -26.12 -15.24
C ALA A 314 5.10 -25.91 -15.13
N PRO A 315 4.24 -26.53 -15.95
CA PRO A 315 2.79 -26.32 -15.83
C PRO A 315 2.21 -26.75 -14.48
N GLU A 316 2.77 -27.79 -13.87
CA GLU A 316 2.29 -28.31 -12.58
C GLU A 316 2.70 -27.40 -11.43
N ILE A 317 3.94 -26.93 -11.42
CA ILE A 317 4.43 -25.96 -10.43
C ILE A 317 3.66 -24.64 -10.53
N VAL A 318 3.44 -24.13 -11.74
CA VAL A 318 2.65 -22.90 -11.95
C VAL A 318 1.19 -23.09 -11.53
N ARG A 319 0.61 -24.28 -11.74
CA ARG A 319 -0.75 -24.59 -11.29
C ARG A 319 -0.85 -24.61 -9.77
N THR A 320 0.13 -25.19 -9.10
CA THR A 320 0.21 -25.22 -7.64
C THR A 320 0.36 -23.81 -7.07
N PHE A 321 1.18 -22.96 -7.71
CA PHE A 321 1.31 -21.53 -7.39
C PHE A 321 0.00 -20.75 -7.60
N HIS A 322 -0.70 -21.01 -8.70
CA HIS A 322 -1.99 -20.39 -8.98
C HIS A 322 -3.06 -20.83 -7.97
N ALA A 323 -3.06 -22.09 -7.55
CA ALA A 323 -4.03 -22.63 -6.59
C ALA A 323 -3.89 -22.01 -5.19
N SER A 324 -2.68 -21.63 -4.78
CA SER A 324 -2.45 -20.97 -3.48
C SER A 324 -2.77 -19.48 -3.49
N THR A 325 -2.62 -18.80 -4.63
CA THR A 325 -2.73 -17.33 -4.71
C THR A 325 -3.94 -16.82 -5.47
N HIS A 326 -4.51 -17.63 -6.37
CA HIS A 326 -5.46 -17.21 -7.41
C HIS A 326 -5.00 -15.96 -8.18
N GLY A 327 -3.69 -15.74 -8.28
CA GLY A 327 -3.09 -14.58 -8.91
C GLY A 327 -3.42 -14.50 -10.41
N GLY A 328 -3.62 -13.28 -10.91
CA GLY A 328 -3.76 -13.02 -12.34
C GLY A 328 -2.46 -13.27 -13.09
N ARG A 329 -2.54 -13.33 -14.43
CA ARG A 329 -1.41 -13.64 -15.33
C ARG A 329 -0.15 -12.82 -15.02
N GLU A 330 -0.27 -11.50 -14.95
CA GLU A 330 0.85 -10.58 -14.76
C GLU A 330 1.53 -10.75 -13.40
N MET A 331 0.73 -10.97 -12.35
CA MET A 331 1.24 -11.24 -11.01
C MET A 331 2.03 -12.56 -10.98
N MET A 332 1.49 -13.62 -11.58
CA MET A 332 2.17 -14.92 -11.64
C MET A 332 3.48 -14.84 -12.42
N GLU A 333 3.48 -14.19 -13.59
CA GLU A 333 4.70 -13.96 -14.38
C GLU A 333 5.76 -13.22 -13.55
N GLN A 334 5.39 -12.07 -12.98
CA GLN A 334 6.32 -11.24 -12.21
C GLN A 334 6.91 -11.96 -11.00
N GLN A 335 6.11 -12.72 -10.25
CA GLN A 335 6.61 -13.44 -9.08
C GLN A 335 7.48 -14.63 -9.47
N LEU A 336 7.09 -15.40 -10.49
CA LEU A 336 7.83 -16.60 -10.88
C LEU A 336 9.13 -16.26 -11.60
N GLU A 337 9.17 -15.22 -12.45
CA GLU A 337 10.40 -14.79 -13.14
C GLU A 337 11.50 -14.32 -12.18
N THR A 338 11.16 -13.86 -10.97
CA THR A 338 12.21 -13.45 -10.02
C THR A 338 13.05 -14.60 -9.47
N HIS A 339 12.53 -15.83 -9.55
CA HIS A 339 13.15 -17.02 -8.95
C HIS A 339 13.39 -18.16 -9.93
N PHE A 340 12.59 -18.23 -10.99
CA PHE A 340 12.61 -19.32 -11.93
C PHE A 340 12.81 -18.82 -13.36
N TYR A 341 13.55 -19.61 -14.12
CA TYR A 341 13.51 -19.56 -15.57
C TYR A 341 12.52 -20.64 -16.05
N ILE A 342 11.41 -20.20 -16.66
CA ILE A 342 10.35 -21.08 -17.16
C ILE A 342 10.16 -20.81 -18.66
N PRO A 343 10.53 -21.74 -19.55
CA PRO A 343 10.24 -21.62 -20.96
C PRO A 343 8.73 -21.45 -21.22
N GLY A 344 8.35 -20.37 -21.89
CA GLY A 344 6.94 -20.12 -22.24
C GLY A 344 6.02 -19.75 -21.06
N LEU A 345 6.57 -19.22 -19.96
CA LEU A 345 5.83 -18.85 -18.75
C LEU A 345 4.52 -18.11 -19.01
N SER A 346 4.53 -17.10 -19.88
CA SER A 346 3.34 -16.29 -20.13
C SER A 346 2.17 -17.10 -20.69
N ALA A 347 2.45 -18.04 -21.59
CA ALA A 347 1.45 -18.93 -22.16
C ALA A 347 0.87 -19.87 -21.08
N ILE A 348 1.74 -20.40 -20.21
CA ILE A 348 1.35 -21.28 -19.10
C ILE A 348 0.46 -20.52 -18.09
N CYS A 349 0.89 -19.34 -17.63
CA CYS A 349 0.13 -18.49 -16.72
C CYS A 349 -1.25 -18.13 -17.28
N LYS A 350 -1.32 -17.76 -18.57
CA LYS A 350 -2.57 -17.43 -19.25
C LYS A 350 -3.52 -18.63 -19.28
N ALA A 351 -3.03 -19.80 -19.71
CA ALA A 351 -3.84 -21.02 -19.80
C ALA A 351 -4.41 -21.42 -18.43
N ILE A 352 -3.58 -21.41 -17.38
CA ILE A 352 -4.00 -21.78 -16.03
C ILE A 352 -5.04 -20.80 -15.47
N ALA A 353 -4.83 -19.50 -15.61
CA ALA A 353 -5.79 -18.49 -15.15
C ALA A 353 -7.14 -18.59 -15.89
N GLN A 354 -7.13 -18.89 -17.19
CA GLN A 354 -8.35 -19.05 -18.00
C GLN A 354 -9.13 -20.32 -17.66
N GLN A 355 -8.45 -21.39 -17.24
CA GLN A 355 -9.07 -22.67 -16.87
C GLN A 355 -9.56 -22.71 -15.41
N CYS A 356 -9.28 -21.67 -14.62
CA CYS A 356 -9.64 -21.63 -13.20
C CYS A 356 -11.11 -21.22 -12.98
N VAL A 357 -11.93 -22.17 -12.54
CA VAL A 357 -13.36 -21.96 -12.24
C VAL A 357 -13.57 -20.91 -11.15
N THR A 358 -12.74 -20.90 -10.11
CA THR A 358 -12.83 -19.94 -9.00
C THR A 358 -12.59 -18.51 -9.48
N CYS A 359 -11.56 -18.29 -10.30
CA CYS A 359 -11.28 -16.98 -10.88
C CYS A 359 -12.37 -16.55 -11.86
N ALA A 360 -12.86 -17.47 -12.70
CA ALA A 360 -13.94 -17.18 -13.64
C ALA A 360 -15.24 -16.74 -12.94
N LYS A 361 -15.53 -17.30 -11.76
CA LYS A 361 -16.73 -16.96 -10.97
C LYS A 361 -16.62 -15.62 -10.24
N ASN A 362 -15.43 -15.28 -9.74
CA ASN A 362 -15.24 -14.17 -8.81
C ASN A 362 -14.65 -12.91 -9.46
N ASN A 363 -13.96 -13.03 -10.59
CA ASN A 363 -13.33 -11.87 -11.22
C ASN A 363 -14.39 -10.96 -11.86
N PRO A 364 -14.31 -9.62 -11.66
CA PRO A 364 -15.20 -8.68 -12.31
C PRO A 364 -15.17 -8.86 -13.83
N ARG A 365 -16.33 -8.84 -14.47
CA ARG A 365 -16.43 -8.93 -15.93
C ARG A 365 -15.67 -7.76 -16.56
N THR A 366 -14.59 -8.08 -17.25
CA THR A 366 -13.88 -7.15 -18.12
C THR A 366 -14.47 -7.25 -19.53
N GLY A 367 -14.93 -6.12 -20.07
CA GLY A 367 -15.53 -6.05 -21.39
C GLY A 367 -16.61 -4.98 -21.50
N PRO A 368 -17.10 -4.69 -22.71
CA PRO A 368 -18.16 -3.72 -22.90
C PRO A 368 -19.38 -4.12 -22.06
N SER A 369 -19.92 -3.12 -21.34
CA SER A 369 -21.20 -3.29 -20.65
C SER A 369 -22.26 -3.71 -21.67
N GLN A 370 -23.21 -4.53 -21.24
CA GLN A 370 -24.38 -4.78 -22.08
C GLN A 370 -25.03 -3.43 -22.41
N PRO A 371 -25.56 -3.25 -23.63
CA PRO A 371 -26.24 -2.02 -23.99
C PRO A 371 -27.35 -1.74 -22.96
N PRO A 372 -27.55 -0.49 -22.54
CA PRO A 372 -28.63 -0.14 -21.62
C PRO A 372 -29.97 -0.63 -22.16
N GLY A 373 -30.80 -1.18 -21.28
CA GLY A 373 -32.19 -1.49 -21.63
C GLY A 373 -32.91 -0.21 -22.09
N LYS A 374 -33.73 -0.32 -23.15
CA LYS A 374 -34.59 0.78 -23.58
C LYS A 374 -35.78 0.88 -22.62
N GLN A 375 -36.03 2.06 -22.07
CA GLN A 375 -37.29 2.32 -21.38
C GLN A 375 -38.39 2.53 -22.44
N PRO A 376 -39.60 1.98 -22.24
CA PRO A 376 -40.73 2.27 -23.12
C PRO A 376 -41.05 3.77 -23.09
N ILE A 377 -41.41 4.31 -24.25
CA ILE A 377 -41.89 5.70 -24.37
C ILE A 377 -43.40 5.63 -24.25
N GLU A 378 -43.95 6.23 -23.19
CA GLU A 378 -45.39 6.32 -22.99
C GLU A 378 -46.01 7.37 -23.92
N LEU A 379 -47.30 7.25 -24.20
CA LEU A 379 -47.99 8.13 -25.15
C LEU A 379 -48.84 9.19 -24.46
N SER A 380 -49.14 9.02 -23.17
CA SER A 380 -49.99 9.94 -22.40
C SER A 380 -49.31 10.44 -21.11
N PRO A 381 -49.51 11.71 -20.70
CA PRO A 381 -49.05 12.20 -19.41
C PRO A 381 -49.62 11.35 -18.26
N MET A 382 -48.81 11.13 -17.21
CA MET A 382 -49.16 10.35 -16.01
C MET A 382 -49.40 8.85 -16.22
N GLU A 383 -49.11 8.31 -17.41
CA GLU A 383 -49.19 6.88 -17.70
C GLU A 383 -48.10 6.07 -16.98
N SER A 384 -46.91 6.65 -16.82
CA SER A 384 -45.81 6.08 -16.05
C SER A 384 -45.14 7.13 -15.17
N LEU A 385 -44.99 6.79 -13.89
CA LEU A 385 -44.37 7.64 -12.87
C LEU A 385 -43.12 6.96 -12.33
N GLN A 386 -41.99 7.67 -12.35
CA GLN A 386 -40.81 7.28 -11.62
C GLN A 386 -40.86 7.87 -10.21
N ILE A 387 -40.91 7.00 -9.20
CA ILE A 387 -41.03 7.39 -7.81
C ILE A 387 -39.76 6.97 -7.06
N ASP A 388 -39.16 7.90 -6.32
CA ASP A 388 -37.98 7.62 -5.50
C ASP A 388 -37.98 8.45 -4.20
N PHE A 389 -37.16 8.02 -3.24
CA PHE A 389 -36.91 8.75 -2.00
C PHE A 389 -35.52 9.36 -2.00
N ILE A 390 -35.47 10.64 -1.63
CA ILE A 390 -34.21 11.34 -1.34
C ILE A 390 -34.07 11.45 0.17
N VAL A 391 -32.93 11.00 0.70
CA VAL A 391 -32.58 11.19 2.11
C VAL A 391 -31.86 12.52 2.26
N LEU A 392 -32.42 13.40 3.08
CA LEU A 392 -31.87 14.73 3.37
C LEU A 392 -31.45 14.83 4.84
N PRO A 393 -30.56 15.78 5.20
CA PRO A 393 -30.32 16.13 6.60
C PRO A 393 -31.65 16.48 7.30
N PRO A 394 -31.90 15.98 8.54
CA PRO A 394 -33.16 16.23 9.22
C PRO A 394 -33.44 17.74 9.43
N CYS A 395 -34.64 18.18 9.04
CA CYS A 395 -35.09 19.57 9.21
C CYS A 395 -36.56 19.59 9.64
N LYS A 396 -36.86 20.28 10.76
CA LYS A 396 -38.23 20.45 11.30
C LYS A 396 -39.04 19.14 11.45
N GLY A 397 -38.39 18.00 11.74
CA GLY A 397 -39.05 16.70 11.90
C GLY A 397 -39.18 15.85 10.63
N TYR A 398 -38.68 16.34 9.49
CA TYR A 398 -38.68 15.65 8.20
C TYR A 398 -37.25 15.23 7.81
N LYS A 399 -37.09 14.06 7.20
CA LYS A 399 -35.78 13.52 6.74
C LYS A 399 -35.81 12.99 5.30
N TYR A 400 -36.99 12.65 4.80
CA TYR A 400 -37.16 12.03 3.50
C TYR A 400 -37.99 12.95 2.61
N LEU A 401 -37.64 12.99 1.33
CA LEU A 401 -38.42 13.64 0.29
C LEU A 401 -38.88 12.55 -0.68
N LEU A 402 -40.19 12.33 -0.78
CA LEU A 402 -40.77 11.51 -1.83
C LEU A 402 -40.82 12.36 -3.10
N VAL A 403 -40.26 11.87 -4.20
CA VAL A 403 -40.26 12.55 -5.49
C VAL A 403 -40.94 11.65 -6.52
N MET A 404 -41.90 12.21 -7.25
CA MET A 404 -42.62 11.56 -8.34
C MET A 404 -42.35 12.34 -9.61
N VAL A 405 -41.94 11.65 -10.67
CA VAL A 405 -41.63 12.24 -11.97
C VAL A 405 -42.43 11.54 -13.05
N CYS A 406 -43.22 12.29 -13.82
CA CYS A 406 -43.84 11.77 -15.04
C CYS A 406 -42.76 11.52 -16.09
N THR A 407 -42.64 10.28 -16.57
CA THR A 407 -41.56 9.89 -17.50
C THR A 407 -41.70 10.55 -18.88
N LEU A 408 -42.93 10.83 -19.32
CA LEU A 408 -43.20 11.51 -20.59
C LEU A 408 -42.95 13.02 -20.53
N THR A 409 -43.52 13.72 -19.54
CA THR A 409 -43.51 15.20 -19.51
C THR A 409 -42.37 15.78 -18.68
N GLY A 410 -41.70 14.97 -17.86
CA GLY A 410 -40.72 15.44 -16.88
C GLY A 410 -41.33 16.26 -15.73
N TRP A 411 -42.66 16.28 -15.60
CA TRP A 411 -43.32 16.96 -14.48
C TRP A 411 -42.94 16.30 -13.15
N VAL A 412 -42.61 17.14 -12.15
CA VAL A 412 -42.10 16.68 -10.84
C VAL A 412 -43.00 17.16 -9.72
N GLU A 413 -43.35 16.24 -8.83
CA GLU A 413 -43.94 16.54 -7.53
C GLU A 413 -43.06 16.00 -6.41
N ALA A 414 -42.86 16.81 -5.38
CA ALA A 414 -42.05 16.44 -4.23
C ALA A 414 -42.79 16.75 -2.92
N SER A 415 -42.84 15.76 -2.04
CA SER A 415 -43.54 15.87 -0.75
C SER A 415 -42.66 15.44 0.41
N GLN A 416 -42.58 16.30 1.44
CA GLN A 416 -41.81 16.06 2.65
C GLN A 416 -42.45 14.96 3.50
N GLN A 417 -41.66 14.02 4.00
CA GLN A 417 -42.15 12.89 4.81
C GLN A 417 -41.59 12.94 6.23
N GLU A 418 -42.50 12.90 7.21
CA GLU A 418 -42.19 12.96 8.64
C GLU A 418 -41.42 11.73 9.11
N LEU A 419 -40.66 11.91 10.19
CA LEU A 419 -40.00 10.83 10.91
C LEU A 419 -40.98 9.98 11.73
N LYS A 420 -42.11 9.54 11.15
CA LYS A 420 -42.91 8.49 11.76
C LYS A 420 -42.16 7.18 11.53
N ARG A 421 -41.88 6.45 12.62
CA ARG A 421 -41.23 5.14 12.59
C ARG A 421 -41.83 4.32 11.44
N LEU A 422 -41.12 4.23 10.32
CA LEU A 422 -41.37 3.20 9.32
C LEU A 422 -41.19 1.90 10.10
N ARG A 423 -42.30 1.29 10.51
CA ARG A 423 -42.29 -0.08 11.01
C ARG A 423 -41.64 -0.87 9.88
N LYS A 424 -40.46 -1.43 10.18
CA LYS A 424 -39.86 -2.45 9.33
C LYS A 424 -40.94 -3.50 9.12
N TRP A 425 -41.42 -3.63 7.89
CA TRP A 425 -42.06 -4.84 7.43
C TRP A 425 -40.98 -5.84 7.11
#